data_AF-A0A1H8WQT7-F1
#
_entry.id   AF-A0A1H8WQT7-F1
#
_cell.length_a   1.000
_cell.length_b   1.000
_cell.length_c   1.000
_cell.angle_alpha   90.00
_cell.angle_beta   90.00
_cell.angle_gamma   90.00
#
_symmetry.space_group_name_H-M   'P 1'
#
loop_
_entity.id
_entity.type
_entity.pdbx_description
1 polymer ?
#
loop_
_entity_poly.entity_id
_entity_poly.type
_entity_poly.pdbx_seq_one_letter_code
_entity_poly.pdbx_strand_id
1 'polypeptide(L)'
;MIWEVFRQEDAGDSHTHVGNVHAPDREMALLFAQVQHARRKPTNSLWVASQEEIGEMGAEESAFGGTTNKSYRWAMTYNYEPTAEEVAESESEQAEADRARSGD
;
A
#
# COMPACT_ATOMS: atom_id res chain seq x y z
N MET A 1 24.00 12.31 -11.61
CA MET A 1 22.60 11.87 -11.71
C MET A 1 22.21 11.18 -10.42
N ILE A 2 20.95 11.30 -10.02
CA ILE A 2 20.42 10.70 -8.78
C ILE A 2 19.85 9.33 -9.11
N TRP A 3 20.15 8.35 -8.25
CA TRP A 3 19.70 6.98 -8.36
C TRP A 3 19.02 6.57 -7.06
N GLU A 4 17.79 6.09 -7.15
CA GLU A 4 17.07 5.54 -6.01
C GLU A 4 17.53 4.10 -5.74
N VAL A 5 17.73 3.78 -4.46
CA VAL A 5 18.30 2.50 -4.01
C VAL A 5 17.26 1.72 -3.22
N PHE A 6 17.08 0.46 -3.59
CA PHE A 6 16.20 -0.48 -2.91
C PHE A 6 17.00 -1.67 -2.40
N ARG A 7 16.77 -2.07 -1.16
CA ARG A 7 17.50 -3.13 -0.47
C ARG A 7 16.55 -4.22 -0.01
N GLN A 8 16.94 -5.46 -0.25
CA GLN A 8 16.33 -6.65 0.34
C GLN A 8 17.23 -7.16 1.46
N GLU A 9 16.69 -7.36 2.65
CA GLU A 9 17.46 -7.82 3.81
C GLU A 9 17.68 -9.33 3.76
N ASP A 10 16.62 -10.13 3.68
CA ASP A 10 16.69 -11.59 3.55
C ASP A 10 16.08 -12.12 2.24
N ALA A 11 16.45 -13.35 1.86
CA ALA A 11 15.94 -13.98 0.65
C ALA A 11 14.43 -14.24 0.76
N GLY A 12 13.65 -13.62 -0.12
CA GLY A 12 12.20 -13.72 -0.15
C GLY A 12 11.48 -12.46 0.32
N ASP A 13 12.19 -11.52 0.94
CA ASP A 13 11.62 -10.23 1.33
C ASP A 13 11.39 -9.32 0.12
N SER A 14 10.54 -8.31 0.28
CA SER A 14 10.42 -7.24 -0.70
C SER A 14 11.59 -6.27 -0.62
N HIS A 15 12.10 -5.82 -1.77
CA HIS A 15 13.04 -4.71 -1.83
C HIS A 15 12.40 -3.43 -1.29
N THR A 16 12.99 -2.86 -0.25
CA THR A 16 12.51 -1.63 0.39
C THR A 16 13.40 -0.47 -0.01
N HIS A 17 12.81 0.70 -0.26
CA HIS A 17 13.58 1.92 -0.54
C HIS A 17 14.41 2.33 0.68
N VAL A 18 15.70 2.61 0.48
CA VAL A 18 16.64 2.94 1.56
C VAL A 18 17.34 4.29 1.39
N GLY A 19 17.00 5.03 0.33
CA GLY A 19 17.58 6.33 0.00
C GLY A 19 18.10 6.38 -1.43
N ASN A 20 18.94 7.38 -1.71
CA ASN A 20 19.51 7.62 -3.03
C ASN A 20 21.03 7.77 -3.01
N VAL A 21 21.65 7.65 -4.18
CA VAL A 21 23.07 7.90 -4.41
C VAL A 21 23.27 8.76 -5.66
N HIS A 22 24.33 9.56 -5.68
CA HIS A 22 24.72 10.31 -6.86
C HIS A 22 25.84 9.59 -7.62
N ALA A 23 25.58 9.22 -8.87
CA ALA A 23 26.54 8.51 -9.72
C ALA A 23 26.45 8.96 -11.18
N PRO A 24 27.53 8.78 -11.98
CA PRO A 24 27.53 9.09 -13.41
C PRO A 24 26.79 8.04 -14.25
N ASP A 25 26.72 6.78 -13.81
CA ASP A 25 26.11 5.66 -14.52
C ASP A 25 25.59 4.59 -13.54
N ARG A 26 24.93 3.56 -14.09
CA ARG A 26 24.30 2.47 -13.31
C ARG A 26 25.32 1.61 -12.57
N GLU A 27 26.49 1.36 -13.17
CA GLU A 27 27.52 0.50 -12.55
C GLU A 27 28.12 1.19 -11.33
N MET A 28 28.44 2.47 -11.45
CA MET A 28 28.90 3.30 -10.34
C MET A 28 27.82 3.50 -9.27
N ALA A 29 26.54 3.60 -9.67
CA ALA A 29 25.43 3.66 -8.73
C ALA A 29 25.35 2.39 -7.87
N LEU A 30 25.51 1.20 -8.47
CA LEU A 30 25.54 -0.07 -7.72
C LEU A 30 26.69 -0.12 -6.72
N LEU A 31 27.90 0.31 -7.12
CA LEU A 31 29.05 0.34 -6.24
C LEU A 31 28.81 1.28 -5.05
N PHE A 32 28.29 2.48 -5.30
CA PHE A 32 27.99 3.45 -4.24
C PHE A 32 26.86 2.99 -3.34
N ALA A 33 25.82 2.36 -3.90
CA ALA A 33 24.73 1.74 -3.14
C ALA A 33 25.26 0.65 -2.20
N GLN A 34 26.15 -0.21 -2.68
CA GLN A 34 26.77 -1.26 -1.86
C GLN A 34 27.56 -0.67 -0.68
N VAL A 35 28.37 0.37 -0.93
CA VAL A 35 29.21 1.00 0.10
C VAL A 35 28.37 1.74 1.14
N GLN A 36 27.37 2.50 0.71
CA GLN A 36 26.59 3.38 1.58
C GLN A 36 25.42 2.68 2.28
N HIS A 37 24.71 1.78 1.58
CA HIS A 37 23.46 1.19 2.07
C HIS A 37 23.56 -0.28 2.48
N ALA A 38 24.61 -1.02 2.09
CA ALA A 38 24.74 -2.46 2.39
C ALA A 38 25.96 -2.86 3.23
N ARG A 39 27.06 -2.10 3.22
CA ARG A 39 28.34 -2.51 3.82
C ARG A 39 28.29 -3.00 5.28
N ARG A 40 27.37 -2.47 6.09
CA ARG A 40 27.26 -2.81 7.53
C ARG A 40 25.84 -3.24 7.93
N LYS A 41 25.01 -3.58 6.95
CA LYS A 41 23.62 -3.97 7.19
C LYS A 41 23.32 -5.31 6.52
N PRO A 42 22.45 -6.16 7.09
CA PRO A 42 21.95 -7.35 6.42
C PRO A 42 21.45 -6.97 5.02
N THR A 43 21.99 -7.63 3.99
CA THR A 43 21.67 -7.34 2.60
C THR A 43 21.81 -8.61 1.77
N ASN A 44 20.69 -9.10 1.26
CA ASN A 44 20.63 -10.18 0.29
C ASN A 44 20.73 -9.65 -1.15
N SER A 45 20.06 -8.54 -1.45
CA SER A 45 20.01 -7.97 -2.81
C SER A 45 19.85 -6.45 -2.80
N LEU A 46 20.36 -5.81 -3.86
CA LEU A 46 20.23 -4.37 -4.10
C LEU A 46 19.74 -4.11 -5.52
N TRP A 47 18.80 -3.20 -5.64
CA TRP A 47 18.38 -2.61 -6.91
C TRP A 47 18.69 -1.12 -6.93
N VAL A 48 19.01 -0.62 -8.13
CA VAL A 48 19.14 0.81 -8.40
C VAL A 48 18.31 1.15 -9.62
N ALA A 49 17.62 2.29 -9.56
CA ALA A 49 16.84 2.84 -10.66
C ALA A 49 17.18 4.33 -10.81
N SER A 50 17.19 4.83 -12.04
CA SER A 50 17.38 6.26 -12.27
C SER A 50 16.20 7.01 -11.68
N GLN A 51 16.44 8.11 -10.98
CA GLN A 51 15.35 8.92 -10.44
C GLN A 51 14.42 9.44 -11.54
N GLU A 52 14.96 9.70 -12.74
CA GLU A 52 14.19 10.16 -13.90
C GLU A 52 13.23 9.10 -14.47
N GLU A 53 13.45 7.82 -14.15
CA GLU A 53 12.60 6.70 -14.58
C GLU A 53 11.45 6.41 -13.59
N ILE A 54 11.46 7.05 -12.41
CA ILE A 54 10.47 6.82 -11.36
C ILE A 54 9.40 7.91 -11.43
N GLY A 55 8.18 7.51 -11.79
CA GLY A 55 7.01 8.39 -11.73
C GLY A 55 6.42 8.43 -10.32
N GLU A 56 6.16 9.64 -9.83
CA GLU A 56 5.37 9.88 -8.63
C GLU A 56 3.93 10.21 -9.00
N MET A 57 2.97 9.75 -8.20
CA MET A 57 1.56 10.15 -8.29
C MET A 57 1.09 10.53 -6.90
N GLY A 58 0.75 11.80 -6.72
CA GLY A 58 0.29 12.33 -5.44
C GLY A 58 -1.19 12.04 -5.16
N ALA A 59 -1.59 12.17 -3.89
CA ALA A 59 -2.99 12.06 -3.47
C ALA A 59 -3.89 13.17 -4.05
N GLU A 60 -3.32 14.32 -4.41
CA GLU A 60 -4.06 15.40 -5.08
C GLU A 60 -4.29 15.10 -6.56
N GLU A 61 -3.45 14.29 -7.18
CA GLU A 61 -3.50 13.98 -8.61
C GLU A 61 -4.31 12.72 -8.92
N SER A 62 -4.60 11.89 -7.90
CA SER A 62 -5.35 10.65 -8.07
C SER A 62 -6.27 10.36 -6.89
N ALA A 63 -7.54 10.10 -7.19
CA ALA A 63 -8.45 9.51 -6.24
C ALA A 63 -8.09 8.04 -6.05
N PHE A 64 -7.18 7.76 -5.11
CA PHE A 64 -6.85 6.39 -4.70
C PHE A 64 -8.11 5.71 -4.13
N GLY A 65 -8.78 4.89 -4.95
CA GLY A 65 -10.00 4.18 -4.58
C GLY A 65 -9.66 2.84 -3.91
N GLY A 66 -10.13 2.64 -2.68
CA GLY A 66 -9.79 1.43 -1.94
C GLY A 66 -10.39 1.26 -0.55
N THR A 67 -11.42 2.02 -0.15
CA THR A 67 -12.33 1.46 0.84
C THR A 67 -13.14 0.41 0.09
N THR A 68 -12.68 -0.84 0.12
CA THR A 68 -13.49 -1.94 -0.41
C THR A 68 -14.83 -1.80 0.26
N ASN A 69 -15.88 -1.53 -0.51
CA ASN A 69 -17.23 -1.55 0.02
C ASN A 69 -17.42 -2.98 0.56
N LYS A 70 -17.29 -3.11 1.88
CA LYS A 70 -17.44 -4.37 2.62
C LYS A 70 -18.91 -4.61 2.92
N SER A 71 -19.85 -3.96 2.20
CA SER A 71 -21.28 -4.10 2.45
C SER A 71 -21.77 -5.53 2.25
N TYR A 72 -21.07 -6.33 1.44
CA TYR A 72 -21.27 -7.77 1.35
C TYR A 72 -21.04 -8.54 2.67
N ARG A 73 -20.39 -7.94 3.68
CA ARG A 73 -20.18 -8.53 5.02
C ARG A 73 -21.36 -8.29 5.97
N TRP A 74 -22.31 -7.44 5.60
CA TRP A 74 -23.52 -7.17 6.38
C TRP A 74 -24.72 -7.86 5.73
N ALA A 75 -25.51 -8.55 6.54
CA ALA A 75 -26.66 -9.37 6.10
C ALA A 75 -27.73 -8.56 5.34
N MET A 76 -27.84 -7.25 5.64
CA MET A 76 -28.82 -6.32 5.08
C MET A 76 -28.74 -6.09 3.55
N THR A 77 -27.70 -6.58 2.86
CA THR A 77 -27.55 -6.40 1.40
C THR A 77 -28.35 -7.43 0.60
N TYR A 78 -28.78 -8.54 1.20
CA TYR A 78 -29.61 -9.54 0.53
C TYR A 78 -31.10 -9.26 0.76
N ASN A 79 -31.83 -8.90 -0.30
CA ASN A 79 -33.27 -8.68 -0.23
C ASN A 79 -34.01 -10.03 -0.18
N TYR A 80 -34.17 -10.58 1.03
CA TYR A 80 -35.05 -11.72 1.33
C TYR A 80 -36.10 -11.26 2.35
N GLU A 81 -37.34 -11.75 2.25
CA GLU A 81 -38.38 -11.43 3.23
C GLU A 81 -38.05 -12.14 4.57
N PRO A 82 -37.73 -11.40 5.65
CA PRO A 82 -37.38 -12.03 6.91
C PRO A 82 -38.57 -12.85 7.42
N THR A 83 -38.34 -14.15 7.61
CA THR A 83 -39.40 -15.08 8.06
C THR A 83 -39.68 -14.97 9.57
N ALA A 84 -38.88 -14.20 10.32
CA ALA A 84 -38.98 -14.03 11.77
C ALA A 84 -38.83 -12.56 12.19
N GLU A 85 -39.68 -12.12 13.12
CA GLU A 85 -39.81 -10.73 13.61
C GLU A 85 -38.51 -10.20 14.24
N GLU A 86 -37.80 -11.02 15.02
CA GLU A 86 -36.51 -10.66 15.65
C GLU A 86 -35.41 -10.29 14.63
N VAL A 87 -35.43 -10.88 13.43
CA VAL A 87 -34.41 -10.59 12.40
C VAL A 87 -34.68 -9.23 11.78
N ALA A 88 -35.94 -8.86 11.56
CA ALA A 88 -36.33 -7.57 11.02
C ALA A 88 -35.98 -6.42 11.98
N GLU A 89 -36.20 -6.63 13.29
CA GLU A 89 -35.79 -5.66 14.31
C GLU A 89 -34.27 -5.48 14.34
N SER A 90 -33.49 -6.57 14.32
CA SER A 90 -32.03 -6.51 14.32
C SER A 90 -31.44 -5.85 13.07
N GLU A 91 -32.03 -6.06 11.89
CA GLU A 91 -31.63 -5.38 10.66
C GLU A 91 -31.94 -3.87 10.72
N SER A 92 -33.08 -3.48 11.29
CA SER A 92 -33.45 -2.06 11.43
C SER A 92 -32.49 -1.28 12.33
N GLU A 93 -32.05 -1.86 13.45
CA GLU A 93 -31.04 -1.28 14.35
C GLU A 93 -29.68 -1.14 13.67
N GLN A 94 -29.25 -2.16 12.92
CA GLN A 94 -27.98 -2.12 12.21
C GLN A 94 -27.99 -1.08 11.08
N ALA A 95 -29.10 -0.92 10.36
CA ALA A 95 -29.27 0.09 9.31
C ALA A 95 -29.23 1.52 9.87
N GLU A 96 -29.82 1.74 11.04
CA GLU A 96 -29.80 3.02 11.73
C GLU A 96 -28.40 3.37 12.25
N ALA A 97 -27.68 2.39 12.79
CA ALA A 97 -26.30 2.54 13.24
C ALA A 97 -25.30 2.81 12.08
N ASP A 98 -25.55 2.26 10.89
CA ASP A 98 -24.75 2.56 9.70
C ASP A 98 -25.03 3.97 9.15
N ARG A 99 -26.31 4.40 9.09
CA ARG A 99 -26.64 5.79 8.70
C ARG A 99 -25.98 6.80 9.62
N ALA A 100 -25.97 6.53 10.92
CA ALA A 100 -25.31 7.37 11.92
C ALA A 100 -23.78 7.44 11.73
N ARG A 101 -23.15 6.37 11.22
CA ARG A 101 -21.70 6.34 10.91
C ARG A 101 -21.34 6.96 9.56
N SER A 102 -22.26 7.00 8.60
CA SER A 102 -22.03 7.56 7.26
C SER A 102 -22.25 9.07 7.14
N GLY A 103 -22.60 9.74 8.23
CA GLY A 103 -22.80 11.19 8.30
C GLY A 103 -21.67 11.90 9.05
N ASP A 104 -20.48 11.97 8.43
CA ASP A 104 -19.41 12.95 8.68
C ASP A 104 -18.62 13.14 7.37
#